data_AF-A0A8J2KV22-F1
#
_entry.id   AF-A0A8J2KV22-F1
#
_cell.length_a   1.000
_cell.length_b   1.000
_cell.length_c   1.000
_cell.angle_alpha   90.00
_cell.angle_beta   90.00
_cell.angle_gamma   90.00
#
_symmetry.space_group_name_H-M   'P 1'
#
loop_
_entity.id
_entity.type
_entity.pdbx_description
1 polymer ?
#
loop_
_entity_poly.entity_id
_entity_poly.type
_entity_poly.pdbx_seq_one_letter_code
_entity_poly.pdbx_strand_id
1 'polypeptide(L)'
;LVFHPVGKQCGLRPRKKNLVVPNAILESAYQINVGNKTLPTDISGLSKRTDMNSRQIERWFRRRAFGDKPTALAKFSECGWRFFCYVSSVLIGLIVLWDKPWFWDRNHCWYDYPHHEVSSGIWWYYMLASAFYWSLMLSQFFDAHRKDFWEMFIHHVTTLFLLGFSWTCNLTRVGTLVLLVHDIADPFLEIAKMAKYANFSRLCWVLFVVFSVMFLATRLWIYPIYILKSTLFEKNAIVPTFPA
;
A
#
# COMPACT_ATOMS: atom_id res chain seq x y z
N LEU A 1 0.91 -14.25 11.24
CA LEU A 1 1.23 -13.74 9.89
C LEU A 1 1.12 -14.89 8.89
N VAL A 2 0.02 -14.94 8.14
CA VAL A 2 -0.39 -16.06 7.27
C VAL A 2 0.72 -16.51 6.30
N PHE A 3 1.53 -15.57 5.80
CA PHE A 3 2.63 -15.83 4.86
C PHE A 3 3.98 -16.17 5.50
N HIS A 4 4.07 -16.19 6.83
CA HIS A 4 5.31 -16.48 7.54
C HIS A 4 5.83 -17.92 7.32
N PRO A 5 4.99 -18.97 7.26
CA PRO A 5 5.41 -20.32 6.90
C PRO A 5 5.96 -20.38 5.46
N VAL A 6 5.29 -19.72 4.51
CA VAL A 6 5.72 -19.65 3.11
C VAL A 6 7.09 -18.99 3.00
N GLY A 7 7.29 -17.86 3.68
CA GLY A 7 8.59 -17.18 3.70
C GLY A 7 9.71 -18.07 4.23
N LYS A 8 9.45 -18.87 5.27
CA LYS A 8 10.42 -19.85 5.80
C LYS A 8 10.75 -20.95 4.79
N GLN A 9 9.75 -21.46 4.06
CA GLN A 9 9.97 -22.45 3.00
C GLN A 9 10.82 -21.87 1.87
N CYS A 10 10.69 -20.56 1.57
CA CYS A 10 11.56 -19.84 0.65
C CYS A 10 12.97 -19.53 1.22
N GLY A 11 13.35 -20.07 2.38
CA GLY A 11 14.67 -19.92 2.97
C GLY A 11 14.87 -18.68 3.85
N LEU A 12 13.82 -17.89 4.12
CA LEU A 12 13.91 -16.73 5.00
C LEU A 12 13.97 -17.16 6.47
N ARG A 13 15.01 -16.71 7.18
CA ARG A 13 15.19 -17.00 8.60
C ARG A 13 14.57 -15.90 9.47
N PRO A 14 13.83 -16.26 10.53
CA PRO A 14 13.42 -15.29 11.53
C PRO A 14 14.68 -14.74 12.23
N ARG A 15 14.65 -13.46 12.58
CA ARG A 15 15.74 -12.86 13.36
C ARG A 15 15.76 -13.46 14.76
N LYS A 16 16.96 -13.70 15.30
CA LYS A 16 17.13 -14.14 16.70
C LYS A 16 16.49 -13.11 17.64
N LYS A 17 15.69 -13.59 18.60
CA LYS A 17 15.20 -12.77 19.72
C LYS A 17 16.40 -12.35 20.59
N ASN A 18 16.32 -11.18 21.22
CA ASN A 18 17.31 -10.62 22.15
C ASN A 18 18.70 -10.33 21.53
N LEU A 19 18.76 -9.30 20.68
CA LEU A 19 20.03 -8.84 20.08
C LEU A 19 20.92 -8.05 21.05
N VAL A 20 20.33 -7.61 22.16
CA VAL A 20 20.98 -6.78 23.19
C VAL A 20 20.75 -7.40 24.56
N VAL A 21 21.68 -7.14 25.47
CA VAL A 21 21.52 -7.47 26.89
C VAL A 21 20.46 -6.54 27.48
N PRO A 22 19.47 -7.06 28.23
CA PRO A 22 18.45 -6.22 28.85
C PRO A 22 19.09 -5.18 29.78
N ASN A 23 18.79 -3.90 29.57
CA ASN A 23 19.22 -2.79 30.42
C ASN A 23 18.14 -1.70 30.41
N ALA A 24 17.46 -1.51 31.54
CA ALA A 24 16.35 -0.57 31.65
C ALA A 24 16.76 0.91 31.46
N ILE A 25 17.98 1.26 31.87
CA ILE A 25 18.52 2.62 31.74
C ILE A 25 18.80 2.93 30.27
N LEU A 26 19.40 2.00 29.54
CA LEU A 26 19.64 2.19 28.10
C LEU A 26 18.34 2.13 27.29
N GLU A 27 17.37 1.29 27.68
CA GLU A 27 16.06 1.24 27.01
C GLU A 27 15.28 2.54 27.22
N SER A 28 15.20 3.07 28.44
CA SER A 28 14.57 4.38 28.69
C SER A 28 15.25 5.51 27.92
N ALA A 29 16.58 5.56 27.89
CA ALA A 29 17.33 6.52 27.09
C ALA A 29 17.12 6.34 25.57
N TYR A 30 16.91 5.12 25.12
CA TYR A 30 16.56 4.82 23.73
C TYR A 30 15.16 5.33 23.39
N GLN A 31 14.17 5.07 24.25
CA GLN A 31 12.78 5.50 24.07
C GLN A 31 12.63 7.02 23.98
N ILE A 32 13.43 7.77 24.75
CA ILE A 32 13.45 9.24 24.69
C ILE A 32 13.95 9.77 23.33
N ASN A 33 14.82 9.02 22.65
CA ASN A 33 15.44 9.42 21.38
C ASN A 33 14.75 8.80 20.13
N VAL A 34 13.56 8.21 20.25
CA VAL A 34 12.93 7.33 19.23
C VAL A 34 12.71 7.97 17.83
N GLY A 35 12.81 9.28 17.68
CA GLY A 35 12.77 9.94 16.35
C GLY A 35 14.15 10.06 15.66
N ASN A 36 15.22 10.20 16.45
CA ASN A 36 16.58 10.37 15.97
C ASN A 36 17.34 9.08 16.22
N LYS A 37 17.41 8.21 15.20
CA LYS A 37 18.19 6.95 15.18
C LYS A 37 19.72 7.19 15.26
N THR A 38 20.14 8.29 15.86
CA THR A 38 21.52 8.70 16.09
C THR A 38 21.99 8.21 17.46
N LEU A 39 23.30 8.19 17.64
CA LEU A 39 23.90 7.90 18.94
C LEU A 39 23.41 8.91 19.99
N PRO A 40 23.25 8.50 21.26
CA PRO A 40 22.89 9.41 22.33
C PRO A 40 23.95 10.51 22.47
N THR A 41 23.51 11.75 22.73
CA THR A 41 24.39 12.91 22.95
C THR A 41 25.10 12.84 24.31
N ASP A 42 24.48 12.21 25.31
CA ASP A 42 25.03 12.03 26.67
C ASP A 42 25.53 10.60 26.93
N ILE A 43 26.60 10.19 26.23
CA ILE A 43 27.23 8.88 26.44
C ILE A 43 27.94 8.81 27.80
N SER A 44 28.49 9.93 28.29
CA SER A 44 29.26 9.99 29.53
C SER A 44 28.36 9.84 30.77
N GLY A 45 27.17 10.45 30.79
CA GLY A 45 26.17 10.24 31.83
C GLY A 45 25.63 8.82 31.86
N LEU A 46 25.39 8.22 30.69
CA LEU A 46 24.96 6.82 30.59
C LEU A 46 26.04 5.84 31.06
N SER A 47 27.32 6.12 30.79
CA SER A 47 28.44 5.28 31.24
C SER A 47 28.53 5.19 32.75
N LYS A 48 28.39 6.33 33.46
CA LYS A 48 28.38 6.39 34.93
C LYS A 48 27.23 5.62 35.58
N ARG A 49 26.08 5.52 34.89
CA ARG A 49 24.87 4.89 35.43
C ARG A 49 24.75 3.40 35.12
N THR A 50 25.53 2.90 34.16
CA THR A 50 25.40 1.52 33.65
C THR A 50 26.66 0.69 33.86
N ASP A 51 27.74 1.27 34.37
CA ASP A 51 29.08 0.67 34.45
C ASP A 51 29.57 0.10 33.09
N MET A 52 29.07 0.66 31.99
CA MET A 52 29.45 0.28 30.63
C MET A 52 30.36 1.34 30.03
N ASN A 53 31.36 0.93 29.25
CA ASN A 53 32.17 1.88 28.49
C ASN A 53 31.36 2.50 27.33
N SER A 54 31.83 3.66 26.83
CA SER A 54 31.20 4.37 25.71
C SER A 54 30.92 3.47 24.50
N ARG A 55 31.91 2.69 24.03
CA ARG A 55 31.74 1.75 22.90
C ARG A 55 30.71 0.66 23.16
N GLN A 56 30.58 0.15 24.39
CA GLN A 56 29.56 -0.84 24.75
C GLN A 56 28.17 -0.24 24.65
N ILE A 57 27.99 1.00 25.11
CA ILE A 57 26.75 1.76 24.99
C ILE A 57 26.42 2.00 23.51
N GLU A 58 27.36 2.52 22.72
CA GLU A 58 27.15 2.73 21.29
C GLU A 58 26.78 1.44 20.54
N ARG A 59 27.42 0.33 20.90
CA ARG A 59 27.13 -0.99 20.31
C ARG A 59 25.74 -1.48 20.72
N TRP A 60 25.34 -1.24 21.96
CA TRP A 60 24.01 -1.55 22.46
C TRP A 60 22.94 -0.78 21.66
N PHE A 61 23.09 0.55 21.53
CA PHE A 61 22.16 1.39 20.76
C PHE A 61 22.08 0.96 19.29
N ARG A 62 23.22 0.71 18.63
CA ARG A 62 23.26 0.22 17.25
C ARG A 62 22.55 -1.12 17.08
N ARG A 63 22.75 -2.06 18.01
CA ARG A 63 22.10 -3.38 17.98
C ARG A 63 20.60 -3.30 18.29
N ARG A 64 20.20 -2.45 19.23
CA ARG A 64 18.80 -2.19 19.57
C ARG A 64 18.05 -1.58 18.38
N ALA A 65 18.63 -0.55 17.75
CA ALA A 65 18.11 0.08 16.54
C ALA A 65 18.08 -0.86 15.34
N PHE A 66 19.07 -1.74 15.19
CA PHE A 66 19.02 -2.81 14.20
C PHE A 66 17.88 -3.79 14.49
N GLY A 67 17.62 -4.09 15.77
CA GLY A 67 16.53 -4.93 16.25
C GLY A 67 15.14 -4.45 15.84
N ASP A 68 14.90 -3.14 15.85
CA ASP A 68 13.63 -2.53 15.43
C ASP A 68 13.41 -2.55 13.91
N LYS A 69 14.49 -2.70 13.11
CA LYS A 69 14.32 -2.74 11.65
C LYS A 69 13.54 -3.98 11.25
N PRO A 70 12.48 -3.87 10.43
CA PRO A 70 11.70 -5.01 10.00
C PRO A 70 12.58 -6.04 9.27
N THR A 71 12.39 -7.31 9.61
CA THR A 71 13.15 -8.42 9.01
C THR A 71 12.69 -8.70 7.58
N ALA A 72 13.54 -9.35 6.77
CA ALA A 72 13.14 -9.78 5.43
C ALA A 72 11.88 -10.67 5.44
N LEU A 73 11.74 -11.52 6.46
CA LEU A 73 10.56 -12.37 6.67
C LEU A 73 9.29 -11.56 7.01
N ALA A 74 9.43 -10.52 7.83
CA ALA A 74 8.33 -9.61 8.14
C ALA A 74 7.88 -8.85 6.89
N LYS A 75 8.83 -8.28 6.13
CA LYS A 75 8.54 -7.58 4.86
C LYS A 75 7.92 -8.51 3.81
N PHE A 76 8.42 -9.74 3.70
CA PHE A 76 7.84 -10.77 2.83
C PHE A 76 6.39 -11.07 3.22
N SER A 77 6.12 -11.18 4.52
CA SER A 77 4.76 -11.47 5.00
C SER A 77 3.80 -10.30 4.79
N GLU A 78 4.28 -9.06 4.97
CA GLU A 78 3.56 -7.82 4.68
C GLU A 78 3.20 -7.74 3.19
N CYS A 79 4.17 -7.99 2.30
CA CYS A 79 3.94 -8.05 0.86
C CYS A 79 2.98 -9.18 0.47
N GLY A 80 3.07 -10.36 1.09
CA GLY A 80 2.16 -11.46 0.83
C GLY A 80 0.71 -11.13 1.19
N TRP A 81 0.49 -10.47 2.33
CA TRP A 81 -0.84 -9.99 2.71
C TRP A 81 -1.39 -8.99 1.70
N ARG A 82 -0.59 -7.98 1.31
CA ARG A 82 -0.99 -7.00 0.29
C ARG A 82 -1.28 -7.66 -1.05
N PHE A 83 -0.43 -8.57 -1.50
CA PHE A 83 -0.63 -9.36 -2.72
C PHE A 83 -1.99 -10.06 -2.70
N PHE A 84 -2.32 -10.75 -1.61
CA PHE A 84 -3.61 -11.43 -1.47
C PHE A 84 -4.80 -10.46 -1.56
N CYS A 85 -4.71 -9.31 -0.88
CA CYS A 85 -5.76 -8.29 -0.93
C CYS A 85 -5.92 -7.70 -2.33
N TYR A 86 -4.82 -7.33 -3.01
CA TYR A 86 -4.89 -6.77 -4.36
C TYR A 86 -5.43 -7.78 -5.38
N VAL A 87 -4.98 -9.04 -5.34
CA VAL A 87 -5.53 -10.10 -6.20
C VAL A 87 -7.03 -10.27 -5.94
N SER A 88 -7.45 -10.30 -4.68
CA SER A 88 -8.87 -10.41 -4.33
C SER A 88 -9.66 -9.21 -4.85
N SER A 89 -9.16 -7.98 -4.70
CA SER A 89 -9.78 -6.76 -5.21
C SER A 89 -9.97 -6.81 -6.73
N VAL A 90 -8.93 -7.21 -7.46
CA VAL A 90 -8.97 -7.32 -8.94
C VAL A 90 -9.96 -8.39 -9.38
N LEU A 91 -9.96 -9.57 -8.75
CA LEU A 91 -10.89 -10.64 -9.10
C LEU A 91 -12.34 -10.25 -8.81
N ILE A 92 -12.62 -9.66 -7.65
CA ILE A 92 -13.96 -9.16 -7.30
C ILE A 92 -14.38 -8.08 -8.30
N GLY A 93 -13.49 -7.13 -8.60
CA GLY A 93 -13.76 -6.06 -9.57
C GLY A 93 -14.10 -6.61 -10.95
N LEU A 94 -13.33 -7.58 -11.46
CA LEU A 94 -13.61 -8.24 -12.72
C LEU A 94 -14.96 -8.96 -12.71
N ILE A 95 -15.25 -9.74 -11.65
CA ILE A 95 -16.51 -10.49 -11.55
C ILE A 95 -17.72 -9.54 -11.50
N VAL A 96 -17.64 -8.47 -10.69
CA VAL A 96 -18.73 -7.52 -10.50
C VAL A 96 -18.96 -6.63 -11.72
N LEU A 97 -17.91 -6.34 -12.50
CA LEU A 97 -17.99 -5.46 -13.67
C LEU A 97 -18.24 -6.20 -14.99
N TRP A 98 -18.01 -7.51 -15.06
CA TRP A 98 -18.07 -8.25 -16.31
C TRP A 98 -19.42 -8.14 -17.04
N ASP A 99 -20.51 -8.16 -16.29
CA ASP A 99 -21.88 -8.07 -16.81
C ASP A 99 -22.37 -6.62 -17.00
N LYS A 100 -21.53 -5.62 -16.70
CA LYS A 100 -21.92 -4.21 -16.73
C LYS A 100 -21.57 -3.57 -18.07
N PRO A 101 -22.50 -2.83 -18.70
CA PRO A 101 -22.27 -2.26 -20.03
C PRO A 101 -21.14 -1.22 -20.04
N TRP A 102 -20.98 -0.46 -18.95
CA TRP A 102 -19.91 0.54 -18.85
C TRP A 102 -18.50 -0.04 -18.71
N PHE A 103 -18.37 -1.33 -18.42
CA PHE A 103 -17.08 -2.02 -18.46
C PHE A 103 -16.57 -2.18 -19.90
N TRP A 104 -17.49 -2.37 -20.85
CA TRP A 104 -17.17 -2.58 -22.27
C TRP A 104 -17.27 -1.29 -23.09
N ASP A 105 -18.23 -0.42 -22.75
CA ASP A 105 -18.43 0.88 -23.40
C ASP A 105 -18.60 2.00 -22.37
N ARG A 106 -17.57 2.85 -22.26
CA ARG A 106 -17.53 4.01 -21.35
C ARG A 106 -18.68 4.98 -21.52
N ASN A 107 -19.33 5.08 -22.68
CA ASN A 107 -20.45 6.04 -22.84
C ASN A 107 -21.60 5.74 -21.86
N HIS A 108 -21.75 4.47 -21.48
CA HIS A 108 -22.71 4.02 -20.47
C HIS A 108 -22.36 4.49 -19.04
N CYS A 109 -21.17 5.05 -18.81
CA CYS A 109 -20.87 5.79 -17.58
C CYS A 109 -21.67 7.09 -17.46
N TRP A 110 -22.17 7.66 -18.57
CA TRP A 110 -22.79 8.98 -18.59
C TRP A 110 -24.28 8.96 -18.86
N TYR A 111 -24.78 7.92 -19.54
CA TYR A 111 -26.22 7.76 -19.76
C TYR A 111 -26.96 7.72 -18.43
N ASP A 112 -28.00 8.55 -18.32
CA ASP A 112 -28.85 8.68 -17.13
C ASP A 112 -28.12 9.21 -15.88
N TYR A 113 -26.94 9.82 -16.05
CA TYR A 113 -26.26 10.51 -14.95
C TYR A 113 -27.04 11.78 -14.59
N PRO A 114 -27.29 12.09 -13.30
CA PRO A 114 -26.75 11.46 -12.10
C PRO A 114 -27.65 10.40 -11.42
N HIS A 115 -28.68 9.90 -12.08
CA HIS A 115 -29.70 9.00 -11.51
C HIS A 115 -29.32 7.51 -11.60
N HIS A 116 -28.05 7.17 -11.38
CA HIS A 116 -27.60 5.78 -11.43
C HIS A 116 -27.98 5.00 -10.18
N GLU A 117 -28.64 3.86 -10.38
CA GLU A 117 -28.84 2.87 -9.32
C GLU A 117 -27.54 2.10 -9.04
N VAL A 118 -27.22 1.94 -7.75
CA VAL A 118 -26.04 1.20 -7.30
C VAL A 118 -26.46 -0.23 -6.95
N SER A 119 -26.13 -1.18 -7.83
CA SER A 119 -26.34 -2.60 -7.53
C SER A 119 -25.53 -3.07 -6.31
N SER A 120 -26.01 -4.08 -5.61
CA SER A 120 -25.36 -4.59 -4.39
C SER A 120 -23.91 -5.05 -4.62
N GLY A 121 -23.60 -5.60 -5.80
CA GLY A 121 -22.23 -5.99 -6.15
C GLY A 121 -21.28 -4.79 -6.23
N ILE A 122 -21.71 -3.71 -6.87
CA ILE A 122 -20.94 -2.45 -6.95
C ILE A 122 -20.74 -1.86 -5.55
N TRP A 123 -21.81 -1.85 -4.74
CA TRP A 123 -21.75 -1.38 -3.36
C TRP A 123 -20.67 -2.13 -2.58
N TRP A 124 -20.71 -3.47 -2.58
CA TRP A 124 -19.72 -4.28 -1.87
C TRP A 124 -18.31 -4.09 -2.39
N TYR A 125 -18.12 -4.03 -3.71
CA TYR A 125 -16.82 -3.77 -4.30
C TYR A 125 -16.24 -2.43 -3.82
N TYR A 126 -17.07 -1.38 -3.82
CA TYR A 126 -16.66 -0.04 -3.38
C TYR A 126 -16.35 0.02 -1.88
N MET A 127 -17.18 -0.63 -1.05
CA MET A 127 -16.97 -0.67 0.40
C MET A 127 -15.74 -1.48 0.80
N LEU A 128 -15.52 -2.64 0.15
CA LEU A 128 -14.34 -3.47 0.38
C LEU A 128 -13.06 -2.73 -0.04
N ALA A 129 -13.06 -2.08 -1.21
CA ALA A 129 -11.95 -1.25 -1.65
C ALA A 129 -11.67 -0.11 -0.65
N SER A 130 -12.72 0.63 -0.25
CA SER A 130 -12.61 1.72 0.73
C SER A 130 -12.02 1.22 2.06
N ALA A 131 -12.54 0.11 2.59
CA ALA A 131 -12.07 -0.48 3.83
C ALA A 131 -10.60 -0.92 3.74
N PHE A 132 -10.19 -1.50 2.60
CA PHE A 132 -8.81 -1.86 2.36
C PHE A 132 -7.89 -0.63 2.34
N TYR A 133 -8.26 0.44 1.62
CA TYR A 133 -7.49 1.69 1.60
C TYR A 133 -7.42 2.39 2.97
N TRP A 134 -8.51 2.35 3.76
CA TRP A 134 -8.48 2.79 5.16
C TRP A 134 -7.51 1.97 6.00
N SER A 135 -7.50 0.64 5.82
CA SER A 135 -6.57 -0.24 6.54
C SER A 135 -5.11 0.07 6.19
N LEU A 136 -4.80 0.37 4.92
CA LEU A 136 -3.46 0.80 4.49
C LEU A 136 -3.08 2.16 5.06
N MET A 137 -4.02 3.11 5.07
CA MET A 137 -3.77 4.44 5.63
C MET A 137 -3.48 4.39 7.14
N LEU A 138 -4.20 3.57 7.89
CA LEU A 138 -4.02 3.45 9.34
C LEU A 138 -2.78 2.59 9.70
N SER A 139 -2.56 1.48 8.99
CA SER A 139 -1.43 0.58 9.28
C SER A 139 -0.07 1.25 9.08
N GLN A 140 0.04 2.23 8.17
CA GLN A 140 1.32 2.92 7.94
C GLN A 140 1.88 3.64 9.18
N PHE A 141 1.02 4.06 10.12
CA PHE A 141 1.44 4.70 11.37
C PHE A 141 2.04 3.72 12.38
N PHE A 142 1.64 2.45 12.30
CA PHE A 142 2.16 1.37 13.13
C PHE A 142 3.35 0.66 12.46
N ASP A 143 3.45 0.76 11.14
CA ASP A 143 4.56 0.25 10.37
C ASP A 143 5.84 1.08 10.57
N ALA A 144 6.99 0.46 10.34
CA ALA A 144 8.27 1.16 10.43
C ALA A 144 8.33 2.29 9.40
N HIS A 145 8.47 3.54 9.87
CA HIS A 145 8.54 4.74 9.02
C HIS A 145 9.59 4.58 7.91
N ARG A 146 9.10 4.54 6.67
CA ARG A 146 9.92 4.47 5.44
C ARG A 146 10.19 5.89 4.94
N LYS A 147 11.09 6.04 3.95
CA LYS A 147 11.45 7.38 3.42
C LYS A 147 10.32 8.02 2.61
N ASP A 148 9.48 7.17 2.04
CA ASP A 148 8.30 7.45 1.22
C ASP A 148 7.00 7.59 2.06
N PHE A 149 7.11 7.74 3.39
CA PHE A 149 5.95 7.79 4.29
C PHE A 149 4.95 8.89 3.91
N TRP A 150 5.41 10.14 3.78
CA TRP A 150 4.53 11.28 3.49
C TRP A 150 3.90 11.19 2.10
N GLU A 151 4.65 10.68 1.12
CA GLU A 151 4.15 10.48 -0.24
C GLU A 151 3.01 9.46 -0.26
N MET A 152 3.19 8.30 0.40
CA MET A 152 2.16 7.27 0.50
C MET A 152 0.99 7.70 1.38
N PHE A 153 1.23 8.48 2.44
CA PHE A 153 0.17 9.04 3.28
C PHE A 153 -0.74 9.96 2.48
N ILE A 154 -0.16 10.95 1.78
CA ILE A 154 -0.91 11.88 0.94
C ILE A 154 -1.64 11.11 -0.16
N HIS A 155 -1.00 10.12 -0.78
CA HIS A 155 -1.63 9.27 -1.79
C HIS A 155 -2.89 8.56 -1.27
N HIS A 156 -2.83 7.95 -0.08
CA HIS A 156 -4.00 7.30 0.52
C HIS A 156 -5.11 8.29 0.86
N VAL A 157 -4.77 9.47 1.40
CA VAL A 157 -5.74 10.54 1.67
C VAL A 157 -6.42 10.97 0.37
N THR A 158 -5.65 11.23 -0.70
CA THR A 158 -6.19 11.58 -2.01
C THR A 158 -7.08 10.48 -2.57
N THR A 159 -6.67 9.21 -2.47
CA THR A 159 -7.44 8.07 -3.00
C THR A 159 -8.77 7.91 -2.26
N LEU A 160 -8.77 8.01 -0.93
CA LEU A 160 -9.99 7.96 -0.12
C LEU A 160 -10.90 9.16 -0.38
N PHE A 161 -10.32 10.36 -0.56
CA PHE A 161 -11.07 11.54 -0.95
C PHE A 161 -11.74 11.37 -2.32
N LEU A 162 -11.01 10.89 -3.33
CA LEU A 162 -11.56 10.64 -4.67
C LEU A 162 -12.64 9.55 -4.64
N LEU A 163 -12.47 8.50 -3.84
CA LEU A 163 -13.50 7.48 -3.64
C LEU A 163 -14.76 8.08 -3.01
N GLY A 164 -14.61 8.87 -1.94
CA GLY A 164 -15.72 9.56 -1.28
C GLY A 164 -16.43 10.54 -2.21
N PHE A 165 -15.67 11.35 -2.94
CA PHE A 165 -16.20 12.29 -3.93
C PHE A 165 -17.00 11.59 -5.02
N SER A 166 -16.43 10.52 -5.59
CA SER A 166 -17.10 9.70 -6.61
C SER A 166 -18.40 9.08 -6.08
N TRP A 167 -18.43 8.69 -4.81
CA TRP A 167 -19.65 8.19 -4.16
C TRP A 167 -20.70 9.29 -4.00
N THR A 168 -20.34 10.46 -3.45
CA THR A 168 -21.27 11.57 -3.20
C THR A 168 -21.85 12.18 -4.48
N CYS A 169 -21.09 12.15 -5.57
CA CYS A 169 -21.52 12.68 -6.87
C CYS A 169 -22.18 11.62 -7.76
N ASN A 170 -22.42 10.40 -7.25
CA ASN A 170 -22.92 9.26 -8.01
C ASN A 170 -22.12 8.94 -9.29
N LEU A 171 -20.80 9.13 -9.24
CA LEU A 171 -19.85 8.76 -10.32
C LEU A 171 -19.39 7.30 -10.18
N THR A 172 -20.18 6.45 -9.54
CA THR A 172 -19.82 5.08 -9.15
C THR A 172 -19.43 4.20 -10.35
N ARG A 173 -20.08 4.38 -11.50
CA ARG A 173 -19.72 3.69 -12.76
C ARG A 173 -18.28 4.01 -13.20
N VAL A 174 -17.89 5.28 -13.18
CA VAL A 174 -16.52 5.70 -13.50
C VAL A 174 -15.55 5.27 -12.39
N GLY A 175 -15.94 5.47 -11.13
CA GLY A 175 -15.12 5.12 -9.97
C GLY A 175 -14.72 3.65 -9.94
N THR A 176 -15.64 2.74 -10.29
CA THR A 176 -15.33 1.31 -10.37
C THR A 176 -14.34 0.94 -11.48
N LEU A 177 -14.40 1.62 -12.64
CA LEU A 177 -13.38 1.46 -13.69
C LEU A 177 -12.02 1.98 -13.24
N VAL A 178 -12.00 3.15 -12.60
CA VAL A 178 -10.77 3.74 -12.06
C VAL A 178 -10.15 2.81 -11.02
N LEU A 179 -10.94 2.27 -10.08
CA LEU A 179 -10.49 1.30 -9.08
C LEU A 179 -9.83 0.08 -9.73
N LEU A 180 -10.50 -0.57 -10.67
CA LEU A 180 -9.97 -1.78 -11.31
C LEU A 180 -8.68 -1.51 -12.11
N VAL A 181 -8.67 -0.43 -12.91
CA VAL A 181 -7.48 -0.01 -13.67
C VAL A 181 -6.36 0.39 -12.72
N HIS A 182 -6.69 0.87 -11.51
CA HIS A 182 -5.70 1.17 -10.49
C HIS A 182 -5.09 -0.05 -9.83
N ASP A 183 -5.91 -1.03 -9.47
CA ASP A 183 -5.44 -2.16 -8.68
C ASP A 183 -4.74 -3.25 -9.52
N ILE A 184 -4.99 -3.33 -10.84
CA ILE A 184 -4.56 -4.50 -11.66
C ILE A 184 -3.03 -4.71 -11.74
N ALA A 185 -2.23 -3.65 -11.60
CA ALA A 185 -0.76 -3.75 -11.67
C ALA A 185 -0.13 -4.16 -10.33
N ASP A 186 -0.77 -3.81 -9.21
CA ASP A 186 -0.20 -3.91 -7.86
C ASP A 186 0.11 -5.36 -7.40
N PRO A 187 -0.68 -6.39 -7.75
CA PRO A 187 -0.32 -7.77 -7.47
C PRO A 187 1.09 -8.13 -7.95
N PHE A 188 1.48 -7.67 -9.14
CA PHE A 188 2.77 -7.98 -9.76
C PHE A 188 3.92 -7.31 -9.04
N LEU A 189 3.72 -6.09 -8.53
CA LEU A 189 4.70 -5.40 -7.70
C LEU A 189 4.93 -6.13 -6.38
N GLU A 190 3.86 -6.53 -5.69
CA GLU A 190 3.96 -7.18 -4.37
C GLU A 190 4.63 -8.55 -4.48
N ILE A 191 4.30 -9.35 -5.50
CA ILE A 191 4.99 -10.62 -5.73
C ILE A 191 6.45 -10.42 -6.18
N ALA A 192 6.78 -9.37 -6.93
CA ALA A 192 8.17 -9.03 -7.25
C ALA A 192 8.98 -8.69 -5.98
N LYS A 193 8.39 -7.92 -5.04
CA LYS A 193 9.02 -7.64 -3.74
C LYS A 193 9.23 -8.91 -2.93
N MET A 194 8.25 -9.82 -2.90
CA MET A 194 8.39 -11.14 -2.26
C MET A 194 9.54 -11.95 -2.86
N ALA A 195 9.61 -12.03 -4.20
CA ALA A 195 10.69 -12.71 -4.91
C ALA A 195 12.07 -12.08 -4.60
N LYS A 196 12.15 -10.76 -4.51
CA LYS A 196 13.37 -10.04 -4.11
C LYS A 196 13.80 -10.43 -2.69
N TYR A 197 12.89 -10.46 -1.73
CA TYR A 197 13.22 -10.85 -0.36
C TYR A 197 13.67 -12.32 -0.28
N ALA A 198 13.06 -13.20 -1.06
CA ALA A 198 13.44 -14.61 -1.17
C ALA A 198 14.73 -14.87 -1.99
N ASN A 199 15.39 -13.83 -2.51
CA ASN A 199 16.57 -13.92 -3.40
C ASN A 199 16.30 -14.64 -4.75
N PHE A 200 15.07 -14.60 -5.25
CA PHE A 200 14.71 -15.13 -6.58
C PHE A 200 14.87 -14.05 -7.66
N SER A 201 16.12 -13.71 -8.00
CA SER A 201 16.46 -12.55 -8.85
C SER A 201 15.85 -12.59 -10.25
N ARG A 202 15.84 -13.75 -10.92
CA ARG A 202 15.25 -13.89 -12.27
C ARG A 202 13.75 -13.63 -12.26
N LEU A 203 13.04 -14.26 -11.31
CA LEU A 203 11.60 -14.09 -11.14
C LEU A 203 11.25 -12.64 -10.78
N CYS A 204 12.01 -12.03 -9.87
CA CYS A 204 11.85 -10.62 -9.51
C CYS A 204 11.97 -9.70 -10.73
N TRP A 205 12.95 -9.93 -11.61
CA TRP A 205 13.15 -9.09 -12.80
C TRP A 205 11.99 -9.23 -13.79
N VAL A 206 11.57 -10.46 -14.10
CA VAL A 206 10.43 -10.73 -14.99
C VAL A 206 9.16 -10.07 -14.46
N LEU A 207 8.83 -10.27 -13.18
CA LEU A 207 7.64 -9.68 -12.55
C LEU A 207 7.70 -8.15 -12.53
N PHE A 208 8.87 -7.56 -12.32
CA PHE A 208 9.05 -6.12 -12.33
C PHE A 208 8.84 -5.51 -13.73
N VAL A 209 9.30 -6.19 -14.78
CA VAL A 209 9.05 -5.79 -16.17
C VAL A 209 7.56 -5.86 -16.48
N VAL A 210 6.90 -6.97 -16.13
CA VAL A 210 5.45 -7.14 -16.30
C VAL A 210 4.68 -6.04 -15.56
N PHE A 211 5.00 -5.81 -14.29
CA PHE A 211 4.46 -4.70 -13.49
C PHE A 211 4.63 -3.36 -14.21
N SER A 212 5.84 -3.05 -14.69
CA SER A 212 6.16 -1.77 -15.31
C SER A 212 5.34 -1.54 -16.58
N VAL A 213 5.23 -2.55 -17.44
CA VAL A 213 4.41 -2.48 -18.67
C VAL A 213 2.94 -2.23 -18.32
N MET A 214 2.37 -3.00 -17.39
CA MET A 214 0.97 -2.81 -17.01
C MET A 214 0.73 -1.48 -16.31
N PHE A 215 1.62 -1.07 -15.40
CA PHE A 215 1.53 0.22 -14.71
C PHE A 215 1.54 1.38 -15.70
N LEU A 216 2.45 1.37 -16.68
CA LEU A 216 2.51 2.41 -17.70
C LEU A 216 1.25 2.40 -18.58
N ALA A 217 0.79 1.22 -19.01
CA ALA A 217 -0.42 1.10 -19.81
C ALA A 217 -1.66 1.61 -19.06
N THR A 218 -1.83 1.23 -17.79
CA THR A 218 -3.00 1.62 -17.01
C THR A 218 -2.96 3.08 -16.58
N ARG A 219 -1.80 3.60 -16.17
CA ARG A 219 -1.66 4.97 -15.64
C ARG A 219 -1.44 6.05 -16.68
N LEU A 220 -0.75 5.75 -17.79
CA LEU A 220 -0.42 6.76 -18.81
C LEU A 220 -1.31 6.66 -20.06
N TRP A 221 -1.93 5.52 -20.32
CA TRP A 221 -2.80 5.35 -21.48
C TRP A 221 -4.27 5.24 -21.06
N ILE A 222 -4.65 4.16 -20.37
CA ILE A 222 -6.06 3.89 -20.07
C ILE A 222 -6.64 5.00 -19.18
N TYR A 223 -6.00 5.33 -18.06
CA TYR A 223 -6.56 6.34 -17.16
C TYR A 223 -6.74 7.72 -17.82
N PRO A 224 -5.70 8.38 -18.40
CA PRO A 224 -5.86 9.73 -18.92
C PRO A 224 -6.58 9.79 -20.28
N ILE A 225 -6.29 8.87 -21.21
CA ILE A 225 -6.83 8.94 -22.57
C ILE A 225 -8.23 8.31 -22.63
N TYR A 226 -8.45 7.23 -21.87
CA TYR A 226 -9.70 6.48 -21.89
C TYR A 226 -10.66 7.03 -20.80
N ILE A 227 -10.28 7.09 -19.53
CA ILE A 227 -11.24 7.49 -18.49
C ILE A 227 -11.39 9.02 -18.39
N LEU A 228 -10.28 9.74 -18.25
CA LEU A 228 -10.29 11.17 -17.95
C LEU A 228 -10.80 12.03 -19.12
N LYS A 229 -10.44 11.67 -20.37
CA LYS A 229 -11.01 12.32 -21.56
C LYS A 229 -12.54 12.21 -21.60
N SER A 230 -13.07 11.05 -21.21
CA SER A 230 -14.52 10.82 -21.20
C SER A 230 -15.20 11.71 -20.15
N THR A 231 -14.65 11.77 -18.93
CA THR A 231 -15.14 12.63 -17.85
C THR A 231 -15.08 14.11 -18.16
N LEU A 232 -14.03 14.58 -18.83
CA LEU A 232 -13.80 16.01 -19.07
C LEU A 232 -14.50 16.54 -20.33
N PHE A 233 -14.57 15.75 -21.41
CA PHE A 233 -15.05 16.23 -22.70
C PHE A 233 -16.35 15.56 -23.15
N GLU A 234 -16.43 14.23 -23.05
CA GLU A 234 -17.58 13.47 -23.59
C GLU A 234 -18.80 13.60 -22.67
N LYS A 235 -18.59 13.73 -21.35
CA LYS A 235 -19.65 14.01 -20.38
C LYS A 235 -20.49 15.23 -20.79
N ASN A 236 -19.85 16.34 -21.18
CA ASN A 236 -20.56 17.59 -21.51
C ASN A 236 -21.41 17.49 -22.79
N ALA A 237 -21.11 16.51 -23.66
CA ALA A 237 -21.90 16.25 -24.86
C ALA A 237 -23.13 15.37 -24.57
N ILE A 238 -23.10 14.56 -23.50
CA ILE A 238 -24.15 13.58 -23.16
C ILE A 238 -25.04 14.09 -22.02
N VAL A 239 -24.45 14.74 -21.03
CA VAL A 239 -25.14 15.30 -19.86
C VAL A 239 -25.32 16.80 -20.10
N PRO A 240 -26.56 17.33 -20.17
CA PRO A 240 -26.78 18.75 -20.34
C PRO A 240 -26.16 19.51 -19.15
N THR A 241 -25.32 20.50 -19.45
CA THR A 241 -24.56 21.27 -18.46
C THR A 241 -25.42 22.22 -17.61
N PHE A 242 -26.69 22.40 -17.96
CA PHE A 242 -27.67 23.20 -17.21
C PHE A 242 -29.06 22.56 -17.30
N PRO A 243 -29.86 22.57 -16.22
CA PRO A 243 -31.27 22.24 -16.32
C PRO A 243 -31.97 23.36 -17.12
N ALA A 244 -32.68 22.99 -18.17
CA ALA A 244 -33.69 23.84 -18.80
C ALA A 244 -35.00 23.76 -18.01
#